data_AF-A0A3C0G838-F1
#
_entry.id   AF-A0A3C0G838-F1
#
_cell.length_a   1.000
_cell.length_b   1.000
_cell.length_c   1.000
_cell.angle_alpha   90.00
_cell.angle_beta   90.00
_cell.angle_gamma   90.00
#
_symmetry.space_group_name_H-M   'P 1'
#
loop_
_entity.id
_entity.type
_entity.pdbx_description
1 polymer ?
#
loop_
_entity_poly.entity_id
_entity_poly.type
_entity_poly.pdbx_seq_one_letter_code
_entity_poly.pdbx_strand_id
1 'polypeptide(L)'
;RESVLLRTLGAQSKQILKINALEYLFLGVLGSGVGVLLSLLSSFLLAYFIFDTPFIPSWVPFLVVLPGITLLVLAIGLFNSRGVLNSPPLQVLRKEG
;
A
#
# COMPACT_ATOMS: atom_id res chain seq x y z
N ARG A 1 17.26 8.61 4.00
CA ARG A 1 17.69 9.87 4.65
C ARG A 1 16.89 10.16 5.92
N GLU A 2 15.58 10.04 5.89
CA GLU A 2 14.68 10.34 7.03
C GLU A 2 14.93 9.48 8.27
N SER A 3 15.13 8.17 8.12
CA SER A 3 15.49 7.30 9.25
C SER A 3 16.82 7.68 9.93
N VAL A 4 17.77 8.27 9.19
CA VAL A 4 19.06 8.73 9.74
C VAL A 4 18.87 10.04 10.51
N LEU A 5 18.06 10.96 9.99
CA LEU A 5 17.66 12.19 10.68
C LEU A 5 16.90 11.89 11.99
N LEU A 6 15.96 10.94 11.96
CA LEU A 6 15.22 10.51 13.16
C LEU A 6 16.14 9.86 14.20
N ARG A 7 17.15 9.10 13.77
CA ARG A 7 18.17 8.55 14.68
C ARG A 7 19.04 9.64 15.29
N THR A 8 19.40 10.70 14.54
CA THR A 8 20.14 11.84 15.10
C THR A 8 19.30 12.67 16.07
N LEU A 9 17.97 12.64 15.94
CA LEU A 9 17.02 13.24 16.89
C LEU A 9 16.72 12.34 18.11
N GLY A 10 17.42 11.21 18.27
CA GLY A 10 17.26 10.31 19.42
C GLY A 10 16.14 9.27 19.30
N ALA A 11 15.51 9.11 18.13
CA ALA A 11 14.44 8.14 17.96
C ALA A 11 14.98 6.69 17.99
N GLN A 12 14.31 5.83 18.78
CA GLN A 12 14.64 4.41 18.82
C GLN A 12 14.29 3.71 17.50
N SER A 13 15.11 2.75 17.07
CA SER A 13 14.90 2.01 15.80
C SER A 13 13.53 1.31 15.70
N LYS A 14 12.95 0.91 16.84
CA LYS A 14 11.57 0.34 16.90
C LYS A 14 10.50 1.38 16.57
N GLN A 15 10.73 2.66 16.89
CA GLN A 15 9.81 3.75 16.64
C GLN A 15 9.78 4.10 15.14
N ILE A 16 10.94 4.09 14.49
CA ILE A 16 11.06 4.32 13.04
C ILE A 16 10.34 3.21 12.25
N LEU A 17 10.50 1.94 12.65
CA LEU A 17 9.79 0.84 12.00
C LEU A 17 8.27 0.95 12.13
N LYS A 18 7.77 1.40 13.29
CA LYS A 18 6.33 1.65 13.48
C LYS A 18 5.80 2.77 12.59
N ILE A 19 6.55 3.86 12.44
CA ILE A 19 6.17 4.99 11.58
C ILE A 19 6.05 4.52 10.12
N ASN A 20 7.09 3.86 9.61
CA ASN A 20 7.06 3.32 8.25
C ASN A 20 5.93 2.30 8.05
N ALA A 21 5.71 1.40 9.02
CA ALA A 21 4.61 0.43 8.94
C ALA A 21 3.25 1.14 8.81
N LEU A 22 3.05 2.21 9.57
CA LEU A 22 1.81 2.98 9.53
C LEU A 22 1.64 3.71 8.19
N GLU A 23 2.70 4.28 7.66
CA GLU A 23 2.70 4.96 6.36
C GLU A 23 2.32 4.00 5.22
N TYR A 24 2.96 2.83 5.16
CA TYR A 24 2.61 1.80 4.17
C TYR A 24 1.22 1.21 4.38
N LEU A 25 0.75 1.13 5.63
CA LEU A 25 -0.62 0.73 5.93
C LEU A 25 -1.61 1.75 5.33
N PHE A 26 -1.39 3.05 5.53
CA PHE A 26 -2.22 4.09 4.94
C PHE A 26 -2.21 4.04 3.41
N LEU A 27 -1.03 3.90 2.80
CA LEU A 27 -0.91 3.76 1.34
C LEU A 27 -1.66 2.53 0.83
N GLY A 28 -1.55 1.39 1.52
CA GLY A 28 -2.23 0.15 1.18
C GLY A 28 -3.75 0.26 1.30
N VAL A 29 -4.26 0.81 2.41
CA VAL A 29 -5.70 0.98 2.64
C VAL A 29 -6.30 1.96 1.63
N LEU A 30 -5.65 3.09 1.39
CA LEU A 30 -6.17 4.09 0.44
C LEU A 30 -6.11 3.58 -1.00
N GLY A 31 -4.98 2.99 -1.42
CA GLY A 31 -4.84 2.45 -2.77
C GLY A 31 -5.81 1.31 -3.05
N SER A 32 -5.91 0.34 -2.15
CA SER A 32 -6.85 -0.78 -2.30
C SER A 32 -8.30 -0.33 -2.17
N GLY A 33 -8.61 0.62 -1.27
CA GLY A 33 -9.94 1.19 -1.10
C GLY A 33 -10.43 1.90 -2.35
N VAL A 34 -9.60 2.74 -2.97
CA VAL A 34 -9.91 3.39 -4.25
C VAL A 34 -10.08 2.34 -5.36
N GLY A 35 -9.21 1.33 -5.43
CA GLY A 35 -9.32 0.26 -6.42
C GLY A 35 -10.63 -0.54 -6.30
N VAL A 36 -11.02 -0.91 -5.08
CA VAL A 36 -12.29 -1.62 -4.82
C VAL A 36 -13.48 -0.73 -5.16
N LEU A 37 -13.46 0.55 -4.78
CA LEU A 37 -14.52 1.51 -5.13
C LEU A 37 -14.69 1.65 -6.65
N LEU A 38 -13.58 1.83 -7.39
CA LEU A 38 -13.62 1.93 -8.84
C LEU A 38 -14.14 0.65 -9.48
N SER A 39 -13.70 -0.52 -8.99
CA SER A 39 -14.18 -1.81 -9.51
C SER A 39 -15.69 -2.01 -9.28
N LEU A 40 -16.21 -1.64 -8.10
CA LEU A 40 -17.64 -1.69 -7.80
C LEU A 40 -18.44 -0.74 -8.69
N LEU A 41 -17.96 0.51 -8.83
CA LEU A 41 -18.62 1.50 -9.66
C LEU A 41 -18.66 1.07 -11.13
N SER A 42 -17.54 0.60 -11.66
CA SER A 42 -17.47 0.07 -13.03
C SER A 42 -18.38 -1.13 -13.22
N SER A 43 -18.41 -2.07 -12.26
CA SER A 43 -19.28 -3.25 -12.33
C SER A 43 -20.76 -2.88 -12.25
N PHE A 44 -21.12 -1.89 -11.44
CA PHE A 44 -22.47 -1.35 -11.34
C PHE A 44 -22.90 -0.67 -12.65
N LEU A 45 -22.05 0.19 -13.22
CA LEU A 45 -22.31 0.84 -14.51
C LEU A 45 -22.48 -0.21 -15.61
N LEU A 46 -21.64 -1.25 -15.64
CA LEU A 46 -21.78 -2.34 -16.61
C LEU A 46 -23.11 -3.07 -16.45
N ALA A 47 -23.47 -3.47 -15.22
CA ALA A 47 -24.71 -4.19 -14.94
C ALA A 47 -25.95 -3.37 -15.34
N TYR A 48 -25.92 -2.06 -15.09
CA TYR A 48 -27.04 -1.15 -15.39
C TYR A 48 -27.14 -0.78 -16.88
N PHE A 49 -26.04 -0.41 -17.53
CA PHE A 49 -26.09 0.13 -18.90
C PHE A 49 -25.95 -0.94 -20.00
N ILE A 50 -25.24 -2.03 -19.74
CA ILE A 50 -24.92 -3.04 -20.78
C ILE A 50 -25.80 -4.28 -20.61
N PHE A 51 -25.98 -4.74 -19.37
CA PHE A 51 -26.55 -6.05 -19.11
C PHE A 51 -28.01 -6.05 -18.64
N ASP A 52 -28.58 -4.90 -18.25
CA ASP A 52 -29.93 -4.79 -17.66
C ASP A 52 -30.21 -5.80 -16.53
N THR A 53 -29.16 -6.15 -15.78
CA THR A 53 -29.21 -7.17 -14.72
C THR A 53 -29.16 -6.56 -13.33
N PRO A 54 -29.79 -7.18 -12.32
CA PRO A 54 -29.65 -6.75 -10.94
C PRO A 54 -28.19 -6.88 -10.48
N PHE A 55 -27.60 -5.77 -10.05
CA PHE A 55 -26.24 -5.75 -9.52
C PHE A 55 -26.19 -6.33 -8.10
N ILE A 56 -25.49 -7.45 -7.93
CA ILE A 56 -25.31 -8.10 -6.63
C ILE A 56 -23.84 -7.92 -6.22
N PRO A 57 -23.52 -6.96 -5.33
CA PRO A 57 -22.15 -6.76 -4.89
C PRO A 57 -21.66 -7.97 -4.09
N SER A 58 -20.50 -8.49 -4.47
CA SER A 58 -19.81 -9.55 -3.72
C SER A 58 -19.06 -8.96 -2.52
N TRP A 59 -18.99 -9.72 -1.43
CA TRP A 59 -18.21 -9.35 -0.23
C TRP A 59 -16.71 -9.63 -0.38
N VAL A 60 -16.32 -10.40 -1.40
CA VAL A 60 -14.93 -10.81 -1.65
C VAL A 60 -13.96 -9.62 -1.80
N PRO A 61 -14.27 -8.53 -2.52
CA PRO A 61 -13.37 -7.38 -2.62
C PRO A 61 -13.05 -6.73 -1.27
N PHE A 62 -14.01 -6.76 -0.33
CA PHE A 62 -13.84 -6.16 0.99
C PHE A 62 -13.08 -7.08 1.96
N LEU A 63 -13.38 -8.38 1.94
CA LEU A 63 -12.79 -9.33 2.90
C LEU A 63 -11.47 -9.94 2.43
N VAL A 64 -11.21 -9.99 1.13
CA VAL A 64 -10.02 -10.64 0.56
C VAL A 64 -9.12 -9.61 -0.12
N VAL A 65 -9.67 -8.82 -1.06
CA VAL A 65 -8.85 -7.95 -1.91
C VAL A 65 -8.29 -6.76 -1.12
N LEU A 66 -9.14 -6.04 -0.38
CA LEU A 66 -8.73 -4.89 0.42
C LEU A 66 -7.66 -5.26 1.47
N PRO A 67 -7.89 -6.21 2.39
CA PRO A 67 -6.86 -6.62 3.34
C PRO A 67 -5.66 -7.30 2.65
N GLY A 68 -5.88 -8.09 1.59
CA GLY A 68 -4.82 -8.76 0.84
C GLY A 68 -3.84 -7.77 0.21
N ILE A 69 -4.33 -6.78 -0.54
CA ILE A 69 -3.50 -5.74 -1.15
C ILE A 69 -2.85 -4.88 -0.07
N THR A 70 -3.59 -4.49 0.97
CA THR A 70 -3.03 -3.70 2.08
C THR A 70 -1.88 -4.43 2.77
N LEU A 71 -2.03 -5.73 3.06
CA LEU A 71 -0.98 -6.55 3.64
C LEU A 71 0.20 -6.74 2.69
N LEU A 72 -0.04 -6.87 1.38
CA LEU A 72 1.04 -6.92 0.40
C LEU A 72 1.83 -5.63 0.35
N VAL A 73 1.17 -4.46 0.31
CA VAL A 73 1.83 -3.15 0.33
C VAL A 73 2.62 -2.98 1.63
N LEU A 74 2.04 -3.35 2.77
CA LEU A 74 2.74 -3.34 4.06
C LEU A 74 3.96 -4.27 4.04
N ALA A 75 3.81 -5.50 3.55
CA ALA A 75 4.90 -6.48 3.47
C ALA A 75 6.02 -5.99 2.55
N ILE A 76 5.68 -5.44 1.38
CA ILE A 76 6.64 -4.85 0.43
C ILE A 76 7.32 -3.64 1.08
N GLY A 77 6.58 -2.77 1.76
CA GLY A 77 7.10 -1.59 2.44
C GLY A 77 8.04 -1.94 3.60
N LEU A 78 7.71 -2.96 4.39
CA LEU A 78 8.55 -3.47 5.47
C LEU A 78 9.78 -4.23 4.93
N PHE A 79 9.60 -5.03 3.87
CA PHE A 79 10.69 -5.74 3.21
C PHE A 79 11.64 -4.76 2.54
N ASN A 80 11.13 -3.72 1.88
CA ASN A 80 11.93 -2.62 1.36
C ASN A 80 12.50 -1.74 2.47
N SER A 81 11.86 -1.57 3.62
CA SER A 81 12.47 -0.82 4.73
C SER A 81 13.66 -1.58 5.33
N ARG A 82 13.56 -2.91 5.44
CA ARG A 82 14.69 -3.80 5.77
C ARG A 82 15.71 -3.89 4.63
N GLY A 83 15.22 -3.88 3.39
CA GLY A 83 16.00 -3.88 2.16
C GLY A 83 16.72 -2.57 1.95
N VAL A 84 16.19 -1.40 2.32
CA VAL A 84 16.85 -0.09 2.24
C VAL A 84 17.92 0.05 3.32
N LEU A 85 17.88 -0.78 4.37
CA LEU A 85 19.01 -0.99 5.28
C LEU A 85 20.07 -1.96 4.71
N ASN A 86 19.75 -2.79 3.70
CA ASN A 86 20.62 -3.82 3.11
C ASN A 86 20.93 -3.66 1.59
N SER A 87 20.33 -2.68 0.92
CA SER A 87 20.43 -2.39 -0.51
C SER A 87 21.20 -1.08 -0.63
N PRO A 88 22.40 -1.12 -1.20
CA PRO A 88 23.33 -0.01 -1.10
C PRO A 88 22.72 1.28 -1.68
N PRO A 89 22.88 2.43 -1.00
CA PRO A 89 22.43 3.74 -1.46
C PRO A 89 23.02 4.17 -2.83
N LEU A 90 23.97 3.39 -3.36
CA LEU A 90 24.57 3.53 -4.68
C LEU A 90 23.63 3.17 -5.85
N GLN A 91 22.54 2.42 -5.65
CA GLN A 91 21.60 2.11 -6.74
C GLN A 91 20.55 3.21 -6.98
N VAL A 92 20.24 4.01 -5.96
CA VAL A 92 19.32 5.15 -6.11
C VAL A 92 20.05 6.33 -6.76
N LEU A 93 21.33 6.54 -6.44
CA LEU A 93 22.14 7.61 -7.03
C LEU A 93 22.61 7.31 -8.47
N ARG A 94 22.56 6.05 -8.93
CA ARG A 94 22.90 5.67 -10.31
C ARG A 94 21.71 5.77 -11.29
N LYS A 95 20.48 5.98 -10.79
CA LYS A 95 19.32 6.31 -11.65
C LYS A 95 19.19 7.81 -11.92
N GLU A 96 19.99 8.65 -11.26
CA GLU A 96 20.06 10.10 -11.48
C GLU A 96 21.33 10.55 -12.22
N GLY A 97 22.17 9.60 -12.66
CA GLY A 97 23.34 9.86 -13.51
C GLY A 97 23.03 9.59 -14.97
#